data_AF-A0A5J9WCE0-F1
#
_entry.id   AF-A0A5J9WCE0-F1
#
_cell.length_a   1.000
_cell.length_b   1.000
_cell.length_c   1.000
_cell.angle_alpha   90.00
_cell.angle_beta   90.00
_cell.angle_gamma   90.00
#
_symmetry.space_group_name_H-M   'P 1'
#
loop_
_entity.id
_entity.type
_entity.pdbx_description
1 polymer ?
#
loop_
_entity_poly.entity_id
_entity_poly.type
_entity_poly.pdbx_seq_one_letter_code
_entity_poly.pdbx_strand_id
1 'polypeptide(L)'
;MASVPLSASSSQAGVLLLPLPLPLLQPAVTAAGACLRYRFPRLSSVRKGGLLALPRAAEGKDGWAVTKEEEVEEEAEATKQSEEGSGGGGEEARGSGRFSADYVSLGIKEPEYEVIEVRSNGRMSTKKISRRQLLKSSGLRLRDTRSVDPSLWLMNSMPSMLVREQAILLNLGSLRAIAMHERVLIFNYNSPGGKAFLGTLLPRLNPRNINGGPAMPFQLEVVEAALLSRIQRLEQRLMNIEPRVAALLEVLPNRLTADVLEQLRLSKQALVELGSRAGDLKQMLIDLLDDPHEIRRICIMGRNCTLDRLSDHMECSVPLEKHIAEEEEEEIEMLLENYLQRCESCHGQAERLLDSAREMEDSIAVNLSSRRLEVSRVELLLQVGTFCVAVGALIAGIFGMNLTSYLEAHAV
;
A
#
# COMPACT_ATOMS: atom_id res chain seq x y z
N MET A 1 -25.02 20.85 -61.29
CA MET A 1 -26.12 20.75 -62.29
C MET A 1 -26.84 19.45 -62.03
N ALA A 2 -27.93 19.51 -61.26
CA ALA A 2 -29.29 19.13 -61.67
C ALA A 2 -29.40 17.63 -62.02
N SER A 3 -30.20 16.79 -61.35
CA SER A 3 -31.64 16.96 -61.13
C SER A 3 -32.18 15.94 -60.11
N VAL A 4 -33.14 16.36 -59.30
CA VAL A 4 -34.11 15.53 -58.55
C VAL A 4 -35.39 15.41 -59.40
N PRO A 5 -36.21 14.35 -59.22
CA PRO A 5 -37.60 14.55 -58.78
C PRO A 5 -37.99 13.53 -57.66
N LEU A 6 -38.69 13.91 -56.57
CA LEU A 6 -40.16 14.08 -56.39
C LEU A 6 -40.95 12.84 -56.85
N SER A 7 -41.91 12.21 -56.14
CA SER A 7 -42.87 12.67 -55.13
C SER A 7 -43.71 11.47 -54.57
N ALA A 8 -44.09 11.58 -53.28
CA ALA A 8 -45.32 11.21 -52.53
C ALA A 8 -46.27 10.02 -52.84
N SER A 9 -46.61 9.29 -51.74
CA SER A 9 -47.89 8.72 -51.25
C SER A 9 -48.72 7.77 -52.16
N SER A 10 -49.29 6.65 -51.70
CA SER A 10 -50.28 6.53 -50.61
C SER A 10 -50.72 5.05 -50.35
N SER A 11 -51.22 4.81 -49.14
CA SER A 11 -52.36 3.94 -48.75
C SER A 11 -52.30 2.38 -48.74
N GLN A 12 -52.32 1.86 -47.50
CA GLN A 12 -53.27 0.90 -46.91
C GLN A 12 -53.14 -0.64 -47.04
N ALA A 13 -53.55 -1.25 -45.90
CA ALA A 13 -53.77 -2.67 -45.55
C ALA A 13 -52.48 -3.51 -45.33
N GLY A 14 -52.15 -4.06 -44.17
CA GLY A 14 -52.93 -4.39 -42.97
C GLY A 14 -52.90 -5.91 -42.77
N VAL A 15 -51.93 -6.44 -42.01
CA VAL A 15 -52.03 -7.78 -41.40
C VAL A 15 -51.33 -7.76 -40.03
N LEU A 16 -52.10 -8.22 -39.05
CA LEU A 16 -51.82 -8.38 -37.63
C LEU A 16 -50.62 -9.27 -37.34
N LEU A 17 -49.70 -8.82 -36.49
CA LEU A 17 -48.93 -9.68 -35.58
C LEU A 17 -48.63 -8.89 -34.29
N LEU A 18 -49.29 -9.29 -33.21
CA LEU A 18 -49.06 -8.82 -31.84
C LEU A 18 -47.62 -9.11 -31.39
N PRO A 19 -46.89 -8.18 -30.77
CA PRO A 19 -45.75 -8.51 -29.94
C PRO A 19 -46.21 -8.84 -28.51
N LEU A 20 -45.78 -10.00 -28.00
CA LEU A 20 -45.90 -10.35 -26.58
C LEU A 20 -45.22 -9.29 -25.69
N PRO A 21 -45.76 -8.99 -24.50
CA PRO A 21 -45.10 -8.10 -23.55
C PRO A 21 -43.98 -8.85 -22.82
N LEU A 22 -42.77 -8.30 -22.85
CA LEU A 22 -41.74 -8.60 -21.86
C LEU A 22 -42.24 -8.14 -20.48
N PRO A 23 -42.08 -8.94 -19.41
CA PRO A 23 -42.39 -8.47 -18.08
C PRO A 23 -41.28 -7.54 -17.57
N LEU A 24 -41.73 -6.37 -17.11
CA LEU A 24 -41.00 -5.49 -16.21
C LEU A 24 -40.66 -6.25 -14.92
N LEU A 25 -39.38 -6.34 -14.58
CA LEU A 25 -38.93 -6.74 -13.25
C LEU A 25 -38.20 -5.54 -12.62
N GLN A 26 -38.91 -4.86 -11.72
CA GLN A 26 -38.32 -3.91 -10.79
C GLN A 26 -37.67 -4.65 -9.61
N PRO A 27 -36.72 -4.02 -8.89
CA PRO A 27 -35.80 -4.68 -7.97
C PRO A 27 -36.40 -4.82 -6.57
N ALA A 28 -36.18 -5.95 -5.92
CA ALA A 28 -36.46 -6.12 -4.50
C ALA A 28 -35.44 -7.07 -3.86
N VAL A 29 -34.44 -6.45 -3.22
CA VAL A 29 -33.87 -6.78 -1.90
C VAL A 29 -33.90 -8.26 -1.52
N THR A 30 -32.75 -8.94 -1.63
CA THR A 30 -32.36 -9.99 -0.67
C THR A 30 -30.84 -10.01 -0.53
N ALA A 31 -30.40 -9.78 0.70
CA ALA A 31 -29.04 -9.90 1.16
C ALA A 31 -28.56 -11.35 1.05
N ALA A 32 -27.45 -11.56 0.35
CA ALA A 32 -26.60 -12.74 0.51
C ALA A 32 -25.21 -12.41 -0.03
N GLY A 33 -24.35 -11.88 0.84
CA GLY A 33 -22.92 -11.76 0.57
C GLY A 33 -22.31 -13.15 0.43
N ALA A 34 -22.16 -13.63 -0.81
CA ALA A 34 -21.35 -14.79 -1.10
C ALA A 34 -19.87 -14.39 -1.01
N CYS A 35 -19.28 -14.57 0.18
CA CYS A 35 -17.83 -14.60 0.34
C CYS A 35 -17.25 -15.75 -0.50
N LEU A 36 -16.70 -15.42 -1.67
CA LEU A 36 -15.78 -16.29 -2.39
C LEU A 36 -14.50 -16.44 -1.57
N ARG A 37 -14.51 -17.40 -0.65
CA ARG A 37 -13.30 -17.90 0.03
C ARG A 37 -12.45 -18.63 -1.01
N TYR A 38 -11.47 -17.94 -1.58
CA TYR A 38 -10.37 -18.62 -2.26
C TYR A 38 -9.57 -19.42 -1.23
N ARG A 39 -9.73 -20.74 -1.31
CA ARG A 39 -9.07 -21.72 -0.46
C ARG A 39 -7.72 -22.06 -1.10
N PHE A 40 -6.63 -21.59 -0.51
CA PHE A 40 -5.27 -21.99 -0.89
C PHE A 40 -5.10 -23.52 -0.82
N PRO A 41 -4.46 -24.16 -1.81
CA PRO A 41 -4.17 -25.59 -1.74
C PRO A 41 -3.03 -25.84 -0.73
N ARG A 42 -3.35 -26.60 0.33
CA ARG A 42 -2.35 -27.25 1.18
C ARG A 42 -1.84 -28.50 0.45
N LEU A 43 -0.57 -28.51 0.07
CA LEU A 43 0.13 -29.74 -0.28
C LEU A 43 0.22 -30.64 0.96
N SER A 44 -0.20 -31.89 0.79
CA SER A 44 -0.22 -32.93 1.82
C SER A 44 0.79 -34.01 1.47
N SER A 45 1.52 -34.50 2.48
CA SER A 45 1.91 -35.90 2.56
C SER A 45 2.17 -36.30 4.01
N VAL A 46 1.70 -37.50 4.33
CA VAL A 46 1.43 -38.06 5.65
C VAL A 46 2.53 -39.06 6.02
N ARG A 47 2.96 -39.10 7.30
CA ARG A 47 3.01 -40.36 8.09
C ARG A 47 3.33 -40.17 9.58
N LYS A 48 2.32 -40.58 10.37
CA LYS A 48 2.26 -41.22 11.71
C LYS A 48 3.53 -41.29 12.57
N GLY A 49 3.37 -40.83 13.82
CA GLY A 49 4.01 -41.46 14.98
C GLY A 49 3.94 -40.61 16.27
N GLY A 50 3.29 -41.13 17.31
CA GLY A 50 3.65 -40.82 18.71
C GLY A 50 2.75 -39.87 19.49
N LEU A 51 1.89 -40.45 20.34
CA LEU A 51 1.22 -39.86 21.50
C LEU A 51 2.17 -39.05 22.40
N LEU A 52 1.71 -37.91 22.94
CA LEU A 52 1.71 -37.62 24.38
C LEU A 52 1.01 -36.28 24.73
N ALA A 53 -0.13 -36.43 25.43
CA ALA A 53 -0.76 -35.62 26.48
C ALA A 53 -0.76 -34.08 26.46
N LEU A 54 -1.99 -33.52 26.42
CA LEU A 54 -2.40 -32.24 27.01
C LEU A 54 -2.33 -32.28 28.56
N PRO A 55 -2.33 -31.10 29.20
CA PRO A 55 -3.40 -30.83 30.17
C PRO A 55 -4.23 -29.59 29.83
N ARG A 56 -5.39 -29.56 30.47
CA ARG A 56 -6.62 -28.85 30.13
C ARG A 56 -6.82 -27.65 31.07
N ALA A 57 -7.28 -26.54 30.45
CA ALA A 57 -8.06 -25.39 30.92
C ALA A 57 -8.15 -25.00 32.41
N ALA A 58 -8.01 -23.69 32.64
CA ALA A 58 -8.79 -22.96 33.64
C ALA A 58 -9.35 -21.68 32.98
N GLU A 59 -10.68 -21.55 32.99
CA GLU A 59 -11.46 -20.37 32.59
C GLU A 59 -11.32 -19.23 33.60
N GLY A 60 -11.46 -17.99 33.13
CA GLY A 60 -11.96 -16.89 33.98
C GLY A 60 -11.55 -15.47 33.58
N LYS A 61 -12.55 -14.70 33.14
CA LYS A 61 -12.72 -13.23 33.24
C LYS A 61 -12.15 -12.32 32.14
N ASP A 62 -13.01 -12.05 31.16
CA ASP A 62 -13.62 -10.75 30.85
C ASP A 62 -12.83 -9.51 31.27
N GLY A 63 -12.04 -9.01 30.33
CA GLY A 63 -11.48 -7.67 30.35
C GLY A 63 -11.12 -7.31 28.91
N TRP A 64 -11.87 -6.36 28.32
CA TRP A 64 -11.55 -5.77 27.03
C TRP A 64 -10.23 -5.00 27.19
N ALA A 65 -9.12 -5.70 27.06
CA ALA A 65 -7.80 -5.12 26.96
C ALA A 65 -7.69 -4.59 25.53
N VAL A 66 -7.80 -3.27 25.39
CA VAL A 66 -7.34 -2.54 24.21
C VAL A 66 -5.87 -2.90 24.04
N THR A 67 -5.58 -3.82 23.12
CA THR A 67 -4.22 -4.00 22.62
C THR A 67 -3.89 -2.73 21.85
N LYS A 68 -3.18 -1.82 22.52
CA LYS A 68 -2.35 -0.82 21.85
C LYS A 68 -1.38 -1.60 20.96
N GLU A 69 -1.73 -1.74 19.69
CA GLU A 69 -0.72 -2.00 18.67
C GLU A 69 0.20 -0.78 18.69
N GLU A 70 1.47 -1.01 19.00
CA GLU A 70 2.52 -0.02 18.87
C GLU A 70 2.64 0.36 17.39
N GLU A 71 1.87 1.37 16.97
CA GLU A 71 2.22 2.20 15.83
C GLU A 71 3.51 2.93 16.21
N VAL A 72 4.64 2.36 15.81
CA VAL A 72 5.92 3.07 15.83
C VAL A 72 5.84 4.14 14.75
N GLU A 73 5.36 5.32 15.15
CA GLU A 73 5.64 6.56 14.44
C GLU A 73 7.15 6.78 14.42
N GLU A 74 7.63 7.07 13.22
CA GLU A 74 9.03 7.23 12.89
C GLU A 74 9.45 8.67 13.19
N GLU A 75 9.82 8.97 14.44
CA GLU A 75 10.45 10.24 14.80
C GLU A 75 11.93 10.08 15.16
N ALA A 76 12.79 10.89 14.52
CA ALA A 76 14.22 10.92 14.73
C ALA A 76 14.64 12.13 15.59
N GLU A 77 15.37 11.87 16.67
CA GLU A 77 16.02 12.87 17.52
C GLU A 77 17.45 13.14 16.98
N ALA A 78 17.75 14.39 16.61
CA ALA A 78 19.06 14.82 16.12
C ALA A 78 19.68 15.85 17.08
N THR A 79 20.65 15.41 17.89
CA THR A 79 21.44 16.29 18.76
C THR A 79 22.59 16.92 17.96
N LYS A 80 22.60 18.25 17.83
CA LYS A 80 23.74 19.02 17.29
C LYS A 80 24.76 19.31 18.38
N GLN A 81 26.03 19.04 18.10
CA GLN A 81 27.14 19.76 18.74
C GLN A 81 27.99 20.42 17.67
N SER A 82 28.06 21.74 17.81
CA SER A 82 28.89 22.68 17.07
C SER A 82 30.29 22.67 17.66
N GLU A 83 31.33 22.79 16.83
CA GLU A 83 32.59 23.40 17.25
C GLU A 83 33.30 24.04 16.04
N GLU A 84 33.74 25.28 16.26
CA GLU A 84 34.42 26.19 15.33
C GLU A 84 35.94 25.97 15.33
N GLY A 85 36.62 26.42 14.26
CA GLY A 85 37.91 27.10 14.45
C GLY A 85 39.12 26.69 13.58
N SER A 86 39.32 27.45 12.48
CA SER A 86 40.53 28.23 12.13
C SER A 86 41.88 27.61 11.67
N GLY A 87 42.46 28.23 10.62
CA GLY A 87 43.90 28.33 10.28
C GLY A 87 44.33 27.56 9.01
N GLY A 88 44.58 28.17 7.83
CA GLY A 88 45.76 28.96 7.41
C GLY A 88 46.90 28.02 6.95
N GLY A 89 47.62 28.10 5.82
CA GLY A 89 47.72 28.93 4.61
C GLY A 89 48.94 28.41 3.79
N GLY A 90 49.07 28.78 2.51
CA GLY A 90 50.37 28.89 1.82
C GLY A 90 50.88 27.80 0.86
N GLU A 91 51.05 28.23 -0.39
CA GLU A 91 52.12 27.93 -1.39
C GLU A 91 51.97 26.86 -2.50
N GLU A 92 52.34 27.34 -3.70
CA GLU A 92 52.26 26.73 -5.03
C GLU A 92 53.51 25.89 -5.36
N ALA A 93 53.34 24.83 -6.17
CA ALA A 93 54.35 24.41 -7.16
C ALA A 93 53.76 23.50 -8.25
N ARG A 94 54.14 23.79 -9.51
CA ARG A 94 53.74 23.15 -10.78
C ARG A 94 54.25 21.71 -10.95
N GLY A 95 53.50 20.86 -11.67
CA GLY A 95 54.05 19.66 -12.31
C GLY A 95 53.02 18.64 -12.86
N SER A 96 53.07 18.41 -14.18
CA SER A 96 52.23 17.57 -15.06
C SER A 96 51.76 16.18 -14.58
N GLY A 97 50.50 15.85 -14.92
CA GLY A 97 50.19 14.68 -15.74
C GLY A 97 49.97 13.33 -15.06
N ARG A 98 48.74 13.10 -14.56
CA ARG A 98 47.94 11.85 -14.70
C ARG A 98 46.59 12.07 -14.03
N PHE A 99 45.49 11.79 -14.73
CA PHE A 99 44.13 11.80 -14.16
C PHE A 99 43.98 10.68 -13.12
N SER A 100 44.48 10.90 -11.89
CA SER A 100 43.96 10.27 -10.69
C SER A 100 42.97 11.25 -10.09
N ALA A 101 41.70 10.87 -10.03
CA ALA A 101 40.69 11.63 -9.30
C ALA A 101 40.96 11.45 -7.80
N ASP A 102 42.01 12.12 -7.31
CA ASP A 102 42.33 12.19 -5.90
C ASP A 102 41.31 13.13 -5.25
N TYR A 103 40.26 12.52 -4.70
CA TYR A 103 39.33 13.23 -3.82
C TYR A 103 40.12 13.76 -2.62
N VAL A 104 40.20 15.09 -2.52
CA VAL A 104 40.60 15.82 -1.33
C VAL A 104 39.85 15.22 -0.14
N SER A 105 40.61 14.66 0.81
CA SER A 105 40.10 14.12 2.06
C SER A 105 39.68 15.27 2.97
N LEU A 106 38.52 15.86 2.68
CA LEU A 106 37.74 16.55 3.70
C LEU A 106 37.43 15.48 4.75
N GLY A 107 37.80 15.69 6.02
CA GLY A 107 37.74 14.74 7.14
C GLY A 107 36.36 14.22 7.55
N ILE A 108 35.43 14.08 6.60
CA ILE A 108 34.16 13.41 6.73
C ILE A 108 34.46 11.90 6.75
N LYS A 109 34.37 11.31 7.93
CA LYS A 109 34.47 9.87 8.15
C LYS A 109 33.59 9.15 7.12
N GLU A 110 34.17 8.26 6.32
CA GLU A 110 33.39 7.55 5.29
C GLU A 110 32.26 6.78 5.98
N PRO A 111 31.01 6.85 5.46
CA PRO A 111 29.93 6.08 6.03
C PRO A 111 30.24 4.59 5.90
N GLU A 112 30.42 3.93 7.05
CA GLU A 112 30.46 2.47 7.16
C GLU A 112 29.04 1.96 7.34
N TYR A 113 28.60 1.08 6.45
CA TYR A 113 27.31 0.43 6.57
C TYR A 113 27.46 -0.87 7.37
N GLU A 114 26.66 -1.02 8.41
CA GLU A 114 26.44 -2.33 9.04
C GLU A 114 25.37 -3.08 8.24
N VAL A 115 25.75 -4.22 7.67
CA VAL A 115 24.88 -5.05 6.84
C VAL A 115 24.91 -6.50 7.28
N ILE A 116 23.81 -7.20 7.06
CA ILE A 116 23.78 -8.66 7.13
C ILE A 116 24.05 -9.20 5.73
N GLU A 117 25.10 -10.00 5.60
CA GLU A 117 25.34 -10.82 4.42
C GLU A 117 24.68 -12.19 4.62
N VAL A 118 23.78 -12.56 3.71
CA VAL A 118 23.26 -13.92 3.60
C VAL A 118 23.80 -14.53 2.31
N ARG A 119 24.41 -15.70 2.39
CA ARG A 119 24.94 -16.44 1.24
C ARG A 119 23.93 -17.44 0.69
N SER A 120 24.18 -17.94 -0.52
CA SER A 120 23.41 -19.01 -1.17
C SER A 120 23.21 -20.26 -0.30
N ASN A 121 24.17 -20.57 0.58
CA ASN A 121 24.08 -21.69 1.54
C ASN A 121 23.28 -21.38 2.83
N GLY A 122 22.60 -20.23 2.90
CA GLY A 122 21.82 -19.80 4.05
C GLY A 122 22.65 -19.34 5.27
N ARG A 123 23.98 -19.27 5.16
CA ARG A 123 24.80 -18.72 6.25
C ARG A 123 24.67 -17.21 6.31
N MET A 124 24.44 -16.71 7.53
CA MET A 124 24.35 -15.29 7.83
C MET A 124 25.62 -14.79 8.53
N SER A 125 26.10 -13.62 8.15
CA SER A 125 27.21 -12.93 8.83
C SER A 125 26.93 -11.43 8.87
N THR A 126 27.10 -10.81 10.02
CA THR A 126 27.14 -9.35 10.13
C THR A 126 28.48 -8.86 9.60
N LYS A 127 28.46 -7.82 8.75
CA LYS A 127 29.67 -7.19 8.21
C LYS A 127 29.53 -5.67 8.21
N LYS A 128 30.67 -5.00 8.41
CA LYS A 128 30.81 -3.57 8.14
C LYS A 128 31.43 -3.40 6.76
N ILE A 129 30.77 -2.65 5.89
CA ILE A 129 31.20 -2.43 4.51
C ILE A 129 31.29 -0.94 4.26
N SER A 130 32.45 -0.48 3.79
CA SER A 130 32.62 0.90 3.35
C SER A 130 31.93 1.14 2.01
N ARG A 131 31.48 2.37 1.76
CA ARG A 131 30.89 2.75 0.46
C ARG A 131 31.76 2.36 -0.74
N ARG A 132 33.08 2.52 -0.64
CA ARG A 132 34.04 2.14 -1.69
C ARG A 132 34.06 0.63 -1.93
N GLN A 133 34.07 -0.16 -0.86
CA GLN A 133 34.06 -1.61 -0.95
C GLN A 133 32.75 -2.12 -1.56
N LEU A 134 31.63 -1.50 -1.19
CA LEU A 134 30.33 -1.81 -1.76
C LEU A 134 30.34 -1.64 -3.28
N LEU A 135 30.70 -0.44 -3.76
CA LEU A 135 30.76 -0.11 -5.19
C LEU A 135 31.66 -1.06 -5.98
N LYS A 136 32.84 -1.38 -5.43
CA LYS A 136 33.77 -2.35 -6.05
C LYS A 136 33.18 -3.76 -6.12
N SER A 137 32.46 -4.18 -5.09
CA SER A 137 31.97 -5.55 -4.94
C SER A 137 30.68 -5.85 -5.69
N SER A 138 29.90 -4.82 -6.03
CA SER A 138 28.56 -4.95 -6.61
C SER A 138 28.43 -4.31 -8.00
N GLY A 139 29.49 -3.70 -8.54
CA GLY A 139 29.47 -3.05 -9.86
C GLY A 139 28.52 -1.85 -9.97
N LEU A 140 28.11 -1.28 -8.83
CA LEU A 140 27.10 -0.22 -8.78
C LEU A 140 27.69 1.15 -9.12
N ARG A 141 26.88 2.03 -9.71
CA ARG A 141 27.25 3.43 -9.90
C ARG A 141 27.04 4.20 -8.59
N LEU A 142 27.79 5.29 -8.40
CA LEU A 142 27.65 6.15 -7.20
C LEU A 142 26.21 6.62 -6.96
N ARG A 143 25.46 6.88 -8.03
CA ARG A 143 24.04 7.29 -7.96
C ARG A 143 23.13 6.20 -7.39
N ASP A 144 23.44 4.94 -7.64
CA ASP A 144 22.60 3.80 -7.26
C ASP A 144 22.63 3.57 -5.74
N THR A 145 23.73 3.93 -5.07
CA THR A 145 23.86 3.77 -3.62
C THR A 145 22.81 4.52 -2.81
N ARG A 146 22.20 5.59 -3.37
CA ARG A 146 21.15 6.35 -2.69
C ARG A 146 19.88 5.53 -2.45
N SER A 147 19.60 4.52 -3.28
CA SER A 147 18.38 3.70 -3.12
C SER A 147 18.44 2.81 -1.88
N VAL A 148 19.66 2.45 -1.46
CA VAL A 148 19.94 1.51 -0.37
C VAL A 148 20.56 2.15 0.87
N ASP A 149 21.01 3.41 0.77
CA ASP A 149 21.65 4.16 1.86
C ASP A 149 20.70 4.33 3.06
N PRO A 150 20.97 3.72 4.22
CA PRO A 150 20.11 3.80 5.41
C PRO A 150 19.86 5.22 5.89
N SER A 151 20.80 6.15 5.67
CA SER A 151 20.68 7.55 6.13
C SER A 151 19.59 8.33 5.38
N LEU A 152 19.22 7.87 4.18
CA LEU A 152 18.23 8.48 3.32
C LEU A 152 16.84 7.84 3.51
N TRP A 153 16.52 7.38 4.73
CA TRP A 153 15.27 6.67 4.99
C TRP A 153 14.03 7.55 4.75
N LEU A 154 14.01 8.75 5.33
CA LEU A 154 12.89 9.69 5.25
C LEU A 154 12.56 10.14 3.82
N MET A 155 13.54 10.11 2.90
CA MET A 155 13.38 10.62 1.54
C MET A 155 13.15 9.53 0.48
N ASN A 156 13.23 8.25 0.86
CA ASN A 156 13.23 7.15 -0.11
C ASN A 156 12.34 5.98 0.35
N SER A 157 11.07 6.30 0.61
CA SER A 157 10.02 5.36 1.00
C SER A 157 9.34 4.67 -0.17
N MET A 158 9.49 5.21 -1.39
CA MET A 158 8.91 4.66 -2.62
C MET A 158 9.60 3.34 -3.00
N PRO A 159 8.83 2.31 -3.33
CA PRO A 159 9.38 1.04 -3.77
C PRO A 159 10.14 1.23 -5.09
N SER A 160 11.32 0.63 -5.18
CA SER A 160 12.11 0.58 -6.41
C SER A 160 12.89 -0.72 -6.49
N MET A 161 12.85 -1.32 -7.66
CA MET A 161 13.72 -2.42 -8.06
C MET A 161 14.63 -1.88 -9.16
N LEU A 162 15.94 -1.91 -8.95
CA LEU A 162 16.90 -1.45 -9.96
C LEU A 162 17.77 -2.62 -10.38
N VAL A 163 17.64 -3.03 -11.64
CA VAL A 163 18.45 -4.09 -12.21
C VAL A 163 19.74 -3.51 -12.80
N ARG A 164 20.88 -4.02 -12.33
CA ARG A 164 22.23 -3.71 -12.85
C ARG A 164 22.92 -5.00 -13.27
N GLU A 165 24.03 -4.88 -14.00
CA GLU A 165 24.75 -6.02 -14.59
C GLU A 165 25.13 -7.12 -13.58
N GLN A 166 25.47 -6.74 -12.35
CA GLN A 166 25.99 -7.67 -11.33
C GLN A 166 25.18 -7.65 -10.03
N ALA A 167 24.12 -6.86 -9.96
CA ALA A 167 23.34 -6.68 -8.74
C ALA A 167 21.92 -6.18 -9.01
N ILE A 168 20.98 -6.60 -8.16
CA ILE A 168 19.62 -6.05 -8.09
C ILE A 168 19.51 -5.27 -6.79
N LEU A 169 19.18 -3.98 -6.88
CA LEU A 169 18.89 -3.18 -5.69
C LEU A 169 17.40 -3.26 -5.42
N LEU A 170 17.07 -3.60 -4.18
CA LEU A 170 15.71 -3.72 -3.68
C LEU A 170 15.50 -2.66 -2.60
N ASN A 171 14.64 -1.68 -2.90
CA ASN A 171 14.10 -0.78 -1.89
C ASN A 171 12.59 -1.02 -1.84
N LEU A 172 12.10 -1.76 -0.84
CA LEU A 172 10.68 -2.07 -0.67
C LEU A 172 10.16 -1.45 0.63
N GLY A 173 10.38 -0.13 0.77
CA GLY A 173 10.06 0.67 1.94
C GLY A 173 11.01 0.40 3.10
N SER A 174 10.58 -0.43 4.05
CA SER A 174 11.40 -0.78 5.22
C SER A 174 12.49 -1.82 4.91
N LEU A 175 12.44 -2.49 3.75
CA LEU A 175 13.47 -3.42 3.30
C LEU A 175 14.40 -2.74 2.31
N ARG A 176 15.70 -2.74 2.61
CA ARG A 176 16.75 -2.29 1.70
C ARG A 176 17.77 -3.40 1.53
N ALA A 177 17.94 -3.89 0.31
CA ALA A 177 18.84 -4.99 0.02
C ALA A 177 19.54 -4.84 -1.33
N ILE A 178 20.71 -5.45 -1.45
CA ILE A 178 21.42 -5.65 -2.72
C ILE A 178 21.58 -7.14 -2.92
N ALA A 179 20.86 -7.69 -3.89
CA ALA A 179 21.02 -9.07 -4.34
C ALA A 179 22.16 -9.15 -5.35
N MET A 180 23.07 -10.10 -5.14
CA MET A 180 24.14 -10.46 -6.08
C MET A 180 24.08 -11.98 -6.32
N HIS A 181 24.91 -12.50 -7.22
CA HIS A 181 24.86 -13.91 -7.63
C HIS A 181 24.88 -14.94 -6.48
N GLU A 182 25.70 -14.73 -5.46
CA GLU A 182 25.93 -15.72 -4.39
C GLU A 182 25.68 -15.17 -2.98
N ARG A 183 25.26 -13.92 -2.88
CA ARG A 183 25.02 -13.24 -1.60
C ARG A 183 24.02 -12.10 -1.74
N VAL A 184 23.28 -11.86 -0.67
CA VAL A 184 22.46 -10.65 -0.51
C VAL A 184 22.98 -9.85 0.67
N LEU A 185 23.09 -8.53 0.50
CA LEU A 185 23.43 -7.59 1.56
C LEU A 185 22.15 -6.89 2.00
N ILE A 186 21.80 -7.00 3.28
CA ILE A 186 20.59 -6.40 3.85
C ILE A 186 21.02 -5.25 4.75
N PHE A 187 20.48 -4.06 4.46
CA PHE A 187 20.69 -2.85 5.22
C PHE A 187 19.60 -2.70 6.26
N ASN A 188 19.95 -2.19 7.44
CA ASN A 188 19.02 -2.00 8.55
C ASN A 188 18.11 -3.22 8.78
N TYR A 189 18.72 -4.38 8.99
CA TYR A 189 18.00 -5.65 9.15
C TYR A 189 17.00 -5.67 10.32
N ASN A 190 17.18 -4.77 11.30
CA ASN A 190 16.32 -4.65 12.47
C ASN A 190 14.94 -4.08 12.16
N SER A 191 14.78 -3.48 10.98
CA SER A 191 13.50 -2.97 10.50
C SER A 191 12.46 -4.11 10.39
N PRO A 192 11.15 -3.79 10.44
CA PRO A 192 10.11 -4.81 10.26
C PRO A 192 10.19 -5.48 8.88
N GLY A 193 10.64 -4.75 7.85
CA GLY A 193 10.87 -5.32 6.52
C GLY A 193 12.06 -6.27 6.46
N GLY A 194 13.18 -5.90 7.07
CA GLY A 194 14.39 -6.74 7.11
C GLY A 194 14.14 -8.05 7.84
N LYS A 195 13.49 -8.00 9.00
CA LYS A 195 13.11 -9.20 9.77
C LYS A 195 12.15 -10.10 9.02
N ALA A 196 11.09 -9.54 8.43
CA ALA A 196 10.12 -10.31 7.63
C ALA A 196 10.79 -10.97 6.43
N PHE A 197 11.63 -10.22 5.71
CA PHE A 197 12.39 -10.73 4.58
C PHE A 197 13.31 -11.90 4.96
N LEU A 198 14.07 -11.78 6.05
CA LEU A 198 14.91 -12.86 6.57
C LEU A 198 14.10 -14.10 6.96
N GLY A 199 12.94 -13.88 7.60
CA GLY A 199 12.01 -14.96 7.96
C GLY A 199 11.48 -15.74 6.74
N THR A 200 11.34 -15.07 5.60
CA THR A 200 10.91 -15.69 4.34
C THR A 200 12.08 -16.32 3.56
N LEU A 201 13.24 -15.66 3.51
CA LEU A 201 14.38 -16.09 2.71
C LEU A 201 15.12 -17.31 3.30
N LEU A 202 15.43 -17.30 4.59
CA LEU A 202 16.29 -18.33 5.20
C LEU A 202 15.72 -19.76 5.10
N PRO A 203 14.40 -19.99 5.29
CA PRO A 203 13.82 -21.31 5.09
C PRO A 203 13.91 -21.81 3.64
N ARG A 204 13.88 -20.90 2.66
CA ARG A 204 13.98 -21.22 1.22
C ARG A 204 15.40 -21.61 0.84
N LEU A 205 16.40 -20.92 1.40
CA LEU A 205 17.82 -21.21 1.16
C LEU A 205 18.35 -22.47 1.86
N ASN A 206 17.62 -22.97 2.86
CA ASN A 206 18.05 -24.13 3.66
C ASN A 206 17.01 -25.26 3.57
N PRO A 207 16.85 -25.89 2.39
CA PRO A 207 15.88 -26.96 2.22
C PRO A 207 16.28 -28.13 3.11
N ARG A 208 15.54 -28.36 4.19
CA ARG A 208 15.68 -29.54 5.05
C ARG A 208 15.28 -30.86 4.36
N ASN A 209 15.17 -30.91 3.02
CA ASN A 209 14.56 -32.03 2.30
C ASN A 209 15.45 -32.56 1.15
N ILE A 210 16.41 -33.40 1.56
CA ILE A 210 16.97 -34.64 0.98
C ILE A 210 17.04 -34.87 -0.54
N ASN A 211 16.19 -34.35 -1.43
CA ASN A 211 16.31 -34.58 -2.88
C ASN A 211 15.79 -33.38 -3.69
N GLY A 212 16.67 -32.72 -4.45
CA GLY A 212 16.29 -31.72 -5.44
C GLY A 212 17.29 -30.58 -5.46
N GLY A 213 17.89 -30.32 -6.62
CA GLY A 213 18.82 -29.21 -6.83
C GLY A 213 18.18 -27.84 -6.54
N PRO A 214 18.91 -26.73 -6.76
CA PRO A 214 18.33 -25.40 -6.64
C PRO A 214 17.11 -25.31 -7.57
N ALA A 215 15.92 -25.10 -6.99
CA ALA A 215 14.67 -24.98 -7.74
C ALA A 215 14.61 -23.69 -8.56
N MET A 216 15.47 -22.71 -8.24
CA MET A 216 15.54 -21.39 -8.85
C MET A 216 16.92 -20.76 -8.57
N PRO A 217 17.46 -19.89 -9.46
CA PRO A 217 18.65 -19.08 -9.20
C PRO A 217 18.55 -18.26 -7.91
N PHE A 218 19.67 -18.11 -7.18
CA PHE A 218 19.71 -17.44 -5.87
C PHE A 218 19.17 -16.00 -5.91
N GLN A 219 19.46 -15.25 -6.97
CA GLN A 219 19.01 -13.87 -7.10
C GLN A 219 17.49 -13.77 -7.24
N LEU A 220 16.87 -14.72 -7.95
CA LEU A 220 15.44 -14.80 -8.11
C LEU A 220 14.75 -15.24 -6.80
N GLU A 221 15.33 -16.18 -6.05
CA GLU A 221 14.85 -16.53 -4.70
C GLU A 221 14.85 -15.32 -3.76
N VAL A 222 15.88 -14.46 -3.87
CA VAL A 222 15.96 -13.21 -3.11
C VAL A 222 14.87 -12.22 -3.53
N VAL A 223 14.65 -12.03 -4.84
CA VAL A 223 13.59 -11.15 -5.36
C VAL A 223 12.21 -11.66 -4.94
N GLU A 224 11.96 -12.96 -5.09
CA GLU A 224 10.70 -13.59 -4.73
C GLU A 224 10.43 -13.47 -3.23
N ALA A 225 11.41 -13.78 -2.37
CA ALA A 225 11.27 -13.62 -0.93
C ALA A 225 11.03 -12.15 -0.52
N ALA A 226 11.64 -11.19 -1.23
CA ALA A 226 11.44 -9.76 -0.99
C ALA A 226 10.01 -9.32 -1.35
N LEU A 227 9.52 -9.70 -2.53
CA LEU A 227 8.15 -9.41 -2.96
C LEU A 227 7.12 -10.09 -2.05
N LEU A 228 7.32 -11.39 -1.77
CA LEU A 228 6.43 -12.16 -0.91
C LEU A 228 6.32 -11.55 0.50
N SER A 229 7.47 -11.25 1.14
CA SER A 229 7.48 -10.66 2.48
C SER A 229 6.85 -9.26 2.51
N ARG A 230 6.99 -8.48 1.43
CA ARG A 230 6.37 -7.15 1.33
C ARG A 230 4.86 -7.25 1.14
N ILE A 231 4.39 -8.09 0.23
CA ILE A 231 2.97 -8.25 -0.10
C ILE A 231 2.22 -8.87 1.07
N GLN A 232 2.76 -9.91 1.72
CA GLN A 232 2.13 -10.52 2.89
C GLN A 232 1.89 -9.51 4.02
N ARG A 233 2.80 -8.55 4.22
CA ARG A 233 2.60 -7.49 5.21
C ARG A 233 1.47 -6.53 4.83
N LEU A 234 1.32 -6.21 3.54
CA LEU A 234 0.20 -5.38 3.06
C LEU A 234 -1.13 -6.14 3.24
N GLU A 235 -1.17 -7.41 2.85
CA GLU A 235 -2.34 -8.29 3.04
C GLU A 235 -2.71 -8.42 4.53
N GLN A 236 -1.73 -8.59 5.43
CA GLN A 236 -1.98 -8.65 6.87
C GLN A 236 -2.56 -7.34 7.42
N ARG A 237 -2.04 -6.18 6.99
CA ARG A 237 -2.61 -4.88 7.38
C ARG A 237 -4.05 -4.74 6.89
N LEU A 238 -4.35 -5.18 5.66
CA LEU A 238 -5.71 -5.18 5.13
C LEU A 238 -6.64 -6.05 5.97
N MET A 239 -6.23 -7.28 6.29
CA MET A 239 -7.00 -8.24 7.10
C MET A 239 -7.33 -7.72 8.50
N ASN A 240 -6.49 -6.84 9.06
CA ASN A 240 -6.74 -6.22 10.36
C ASN A 240 -7.69 -5.01 10.26
N ILE A 241 -7.63 -4.24 9.17
CA ILE A 241 -8.42 -3.01 9.00
C ILE A 241 -9.82 -3.32 8.47
N GLU A 242 -9.96 -4.26 7.54
CA GLU A 242 -11.22 -4.65 6.90
C GLU A 242 -12.36 -4.93 7.89
N PRO A 243 -12.22 -5.81 8.90
CA PRO A 243 -13.32 -6.09 9.84
C PRO A 243 -13.68 -4.88 10.69
N ARG A 244 -12.71 -4.01 11.01
CA ARG A 244 -12.95 -2.79 11.79
C ARG A 244 -13.78 -1.80 11.00
N VAL A 245 -13.44 -1.59 9.73
CA VAL A 245 -14.19 -0.71 8.82
C VAL A 245 -15.60 -1.25 8.60
N ALA A 246 -15.75 -2.55 8.32
CA ALA A 246 -17.06 -3.17 8.14
C ALA A 246 -17.97 -2.97 9.37
N ALA A 247 -17.45 -3.22 10.58
CA ALA A 247 -18.21 -3.02 11.81
C ALA A 247 -18.59 -1.55 12.05
N LEU A 248 -17.70 -0.61 11.72
CA LEU A 248 -17.99 0.82 11.82
C LEU A 248 -19.14 1.21 10.87
N LEU A 249 -19.08 0.77 9.61
CA LEU A 249 -20.10 1.10 8.60
C LEU A 249 -21.50 0.60 8.98
N GLU A 250 -21.62 -0.51 9.72
CA GLU A 250 -22.91 -1.00 10.24
C GLU A 250 -23.46 -0.15 11.38
N VAL A 251 -22.59 0.40 12.23
CA VAL A 251 -22.98 1.13 13.46
C VAL A 251 -23.23 2.62 13.19
N LEU A 252 -22.46 3.23 12.28
CA LEU A 252 -22.47 4.66 11.97
C LEU A 252 -23.87 5.24 11.69
N PRO A 253 -24.76 4.58 10.92
CA PRO A 253 -26.10 5.11 10.64
C PRO A 253 -26.97 5.32 11.88
N ASN A 254 -26.75 4.52 12.92
CA ASN A 254 -27.59 4.50 14.13
C ASN A 254 -26.92 5.19 15.34
N ARG A 255 -25.60 5.41 15.31
CA ARG A 255 -24.81 5.91 16.43
C ARG A 255 -23.77 6.94 15.97
N LEU A 256 -24.16 8.22 15.96
CA LEU A 256 -23.26 9.34 15.66
C LEU A 256 -22.63 9.88 16.95
N THR A 257 -21.61 9.17 17.46
CA THR A 257 -20.81 9.58 18.63
C THR A 257 -19.42 10.02 18.19
N ALA A 258 -18.80 10.97 18.91
CA ALA A 258 -17.46 11.49 18.60
C ALA A 258 -16.41 10.36 18.47
N ASP A 259 -16.41 9.40 19.40
CA ASP A 259 -15.47 8.27 19.40
C ASP A 259 -15.57 7.41 18.14
N VAL A 260 -16.80 7.17 17.66
CA VAL A 260 -17.06 6.35 16.46
C VAL A 260 -16.57 7.08 15.20
N LEU A 261 -16.75 8.40 15.15
CA LEU A 261 -16.24 9.24 14.05
C LEU A 261 -14.70 9.31 14.08
N GLU A 262 -14.08 9.35 15.26
CA GLU A 262 -12.63 9.28 15.39
C GLU A 262 -12.08 7.92 14.92
N GLN A 263 -12.74 6.82 15.29
CA GLN A 263 -12.38 5.49 14.81
C GLN A 263 -12.52 5.36 13.29
N LEU A 264 -13.56 5.95 12.69
CA LEU A 264 -13.70 6.02 11.24
C LEU A 264 -12.56 6.84 10.61
N ARG A 265 -12.22 7.99 11.19
CA ARG A 265 -11.10 8.85 10.71
C ARG A 265 -9.78 8.08 10.71
N LEU A 266 -9.45 7.40 11.81
CA LEU A 266 -8.24 6.61 11.94
C LEU A 266 -8.21 5.45 10.94
N SER A 267 -9.33 4.74 10.78
CA SER A 267 -9.43 3.64 9.82
C SER A 267 -9.29 4.13 8.38
N LYS A 268 -9.86 5.30 8.04
CA LYS A 268 -9.70 5.97 6.74
C LYS A 268 -8.23 6.32 6.47
N GLN A 269 -7.55 6.92 7.44
CA GLN A 269 -6.13 7.26 7.33
C GLN A 269 -5.27 6.01 7.07
N ALA A 270 -5.54 4.92 7.80
CA ALA A 270 -4.84 3.65 7.61
C ALA A 270 -5.11 3.02 6.23
N LEU A 271 -6.35 3.10 5.72
CA LEU A 271 -6.72 2.66 4.38
C LEU A 271 -6.02 3.48 3.28
N VAL A 272 -5.95 4.80 3.42
CA VAL A 272 -5.23 5.68 2.47
C VAL A 272 -3.74 5.31 2.42
N GLU A 273 -3.12 5.13 3.58
CA GLU A 273 -1.70 4.76 3.67
C GLU A 273 -1.43 3.36 3.08
N LEU A 274 -2.30 2.39 3.37
CA LEU A 274 -2.23 1.04 2.81
C LEU A 274 -2.42 1.06 1.28
N GLY A 275 -3.44 1.77 0.80
CA GLY A 275 -3.79 1.91 -0.60
C GLY A 275 -2.65 2.55 -1.40
N SER A 276 -2.07 3.64 -0.90
CA SER A 276 -0.89 4.28 -1.48
C SER A 276 0.30 3.32 -1.53
N ARG A 277 0.67 2.67 -0.41
CA ARG A 277 1.83 1.75 -0.37
C ARG A 277 1.67 0.53 -1.28
N ALA A 278 0.46 -0.01 -1.42
CA ALA A 278 0.15 -1.09 -2.33
C ALA A 278 0.10 -0.61 -3.79
N GLY A 279 -0.40 0.61 -4.02
CA GLY A 279 -0.42 1.27 -5.32
C GLY A 279 0.98 1.52 -5.87
N ASP A 280 1.90 2.03 -5.03
CA ASP A 280 3.29 2.28 -5.45
C ASP A 280 4.01 0.97 -5.80
N LEU A 281 3.78 -0.10 -5.02
CA LEU A 281 4.37 -1.42 -5.28
C LEU A 281 3.80 -2.02 -6.58
N LYS A 282 2.49 -1.87 -6.81
CA LYS A 282 1.83 -2.26 -8.04
C LYS A 282 2.45 -1.51 -9.23
N GLN A 283 2.61 -0.19 -9.12
CA GLN A 283 3.19 0.61 -10.20
C GLN A 283 4.63 0.20 -10.51
N MET A 284 5.46 -0.04 -9.49
CA MET A 284 6.83 -0.54 -9.69
C MET A 284 6.86 -1.89 -10.42
N LEU A 285 5.92 -2.80 -10.13
CA LEU A 285 5.83 -4.09 -10.82
C LEU A 285 5.34 -3.93 -12.27
N ILE A 286 4.41 -3.01 -12.54
CA ILE A 286 3.97 -2.67 -13.89
C ILE A 286 5.15 -2.10 -14.69
N ASP A 287 5.86 -1.11 -14.14
CA ASP A 287 7.00 -0.49 -14.80
C ASP A 287 8.12 -1.51 -15.13
N LEU A 288 8.31 -2.51 -14.27
CA LEU A 288 9.26 -3.60 -14.49
C LEU A 288 8.80 -4.58 -15.58
N LEU A 289 7.52 -4.93 -15.61
CA LEU A 289 6.93 -5.81 -16.62
C LEU A 289 6.84 -5.14 -18.00
N ASP A 290 6.69 -3.81 -18.05
CA ASP A 290 6.61 -3.04 -19.29
C ASP A 290 7.98 -2.90 -20.00
N ASP A 291 9.11 -3.08 -19.29
CA ASP A 291 10.47 -3.04 -19.88
C ASP A 291 11.08 -4.45 -19.95
N PRO A 292 10.98 -5.14 -21.11
CA PRO A 292 11.52 -6.48 -21.26
C PRO A 292 13.06 -6.52 -21.16
N HIS A 293 13.76 -5.39 -21.32
CA HIS A 293 15.20 -5.36 -21.09
C HIS A 293 15.56 -5.43 -19.61
N GLU A 294 14.70 -4.97 -18.69
CA GLU A 294 14.92 -5.16 -17.25
C GLU A 294 14.84 -6.65 -16.92
N ILE A 295 13.82 -7.35 -17.43
CA ILE A 295 13.60 -8.78 -17.24
C ILE A 295 14.77 -9.58 -17.80
N ARG A 296 15.16 -9.34 -19.06
CA ARG A 296 16.33 -9.99 -19.66
C ARG A 296 17.63 -9.71 -18.90
N ARG A 297 17.79 -8.51 -18.32
CA ARG A 297 18.94 -8.20 -17.44
C ARG A 297 18.95 -9.06 -16.18
N ILE A 298 17.78 -9.41 -15.64
CA ILE A 298 17.67 -10.33 -14.50
C ILE A 298 18.09 -11.74 -14.97
N CYS A 299 17.62 -12.22 -16.12
CA CYS A 299 17.98 -13.54 -16.66
C CYS A 299 19.50 -13.68 -16.84
N ILE A 300 20.17 -12.71 -17.45
CA ILE A 300 21.61 -12.83 -17.71
C ILE A 300 22.49 -12.59 -16.48
N MET A 301 21.91 -12.29 -15.31
CA MET A 301 22.68 -11.92 -14.13
C MET A 301 23.54 -13.08 -13.62
N GLY A 302 24.87 -12.91 -13.69
CA GLY A 302 25.83 -13.94 -13.31
C GLY A 302 26.20 -14.90 -14.44
N ARG A 303 25.71 -14.65 -15.67
CA ARG A 303 26.06 -15.41 -16.88
C ARG A 303 26.99 -14.62 -17.78
N ASN A 304 27.69 -15.32 -18.69
CA ASN A 304 28.52 -14.71 -19.72
C ASN A 304 27.67 -14.35 -20.96
N CYS A 305 26.63 -13.55 -20.73
CA CYS A 305 25.76 -13.04 -21.78
C CYS A 305 25.76 -11.51 -21.76
N THR A 306 25.65 -10.92 -22.95
CA THR A 306 25.54 -9.48 -23.16
C THR A 306 24.22 -9.16 -23.84
N LEU A 307 23.62 -8.04 -23.42
CA LEU A 307 22.39 -7.53 -23.98
C LEU A 307 22.72 -6.27 -24.78
N ASP A 308 22.51 -6.29 -26.09
CA ASP A 308 22.54 -5.06 -26.89
C ASP A 308 21.17 -4.36 -26.81
N ARG A 309 21.17 -3.10 -26.38
CA ARG A 309 19.95 -2.29 -26.20
C ARG A 309 19.39 -1.76 -27.51
N LEU A 310 20.18 -1.78 -28.59
CA LEU A 310 19.77 -1.22 -29.89
C LEU A 310 19.13 -2.27 -30.79
N SER A 311 19.51 -3.54 -30.63
CA SER A 311 19.11 -4.63 -31.52
C SER A 311 18.22 -5.67 -30.84
N ASP A 312 17.92 -5.52 -29.55
CA ASP A 312 17.19 -6.48 -28.70
C ASP A 312 17.77 -7.91 -28.72
N HIS A 313 19.00 -8.05 -29.22
CA HIS A 313 19.65 -9.34 -29.35
C HIS A 313 20.43 -9.70 -28.09
N MET A 314 20.09 -10.86 -27.54
CA MET A 314 20.87 -11.52 -26.50
C MET A 314 21.98 -12.35 -27.13
N GLU A 315 23.22 -11.99 -26.82
CA GLU A 315 24.41 -12.72 -27.20
C GLU A 315 24.97 -13.45 -25.97
N CYS A 316 25.02 -14.77 -26.02
CA CYS A 316 25.63 -15.59 -24.98
C CYS A 316 26.84 -16.32 -25.53
N SER A 317 27.86 -16.49 -24.69
CA SER A 317 29.04 -17.28 -25.05
C SER A 317 28.70 -18.74 -25.39
N VAL A 318 27.61 -19.26 -24.81
CA VAL A 318 27.11 -20.61 -25.03
C VAL A 318 25.67 -20.57 -25.53
N PRO A 319 25.30 -21.29 -26.61
CA PRO A 319 23.93 -21.29 -27.14
C PRO A 319 22.91 -21.91 -26.18
N LEU A 320 23.33 -22.86 -25.34
CA LEU A 320 22.49 -23.42 -24.29
C LEU A 320 22.14 -22.38 -23.21
N GLU A 321 23.07 -21.48 -22.84
CA GLU A 321 22.79 -20.39 -21.90
C GLU A 321 21.76 -19.41 -22.45
N LYS A 322 21.79 -19.17 -23.77
CA LYS A 322 20.78 -18.35 -24.44
C LYS A 322 19.39 -18.98 -24.31
N HIS A 323 19.28 -20.28 -24.61
CA HIS A 323 17.99 -20.97 -24.53
C HIS A 323 17.44 -21.00 -23.10
N ILE A 324 18.29 -21.28 -22.10
CA ILE A 324 17.90 -21.23 -20.68
C ILE A 324 17.45 -19.82 -20.29
N ALA A 325 18.14 -18.77 -20.77
CA ALA A 325 17.78 -17.40 -20.45
C ALA A 325 16.46 -16.96 -21.10
N GLU A 326 16.11 -17.50 -22.28
CA GLU A 326 14.80 -17.31 -22.94
C GLU A 326 13.69 -18.04 -22.16
N GLU A 327 13.91 -19.28 -21.71
CA GLU A 327 12.95 -20.01 -20.85
C GLU A 327 12.74 -19.29 -19.51
N GLU A 328 13.82 -18.82 -18.88
CA GLU A 328 13.73 -18.08 -17.62
C GLU A 328 13.07 -16.71 -17.76
N GLU A 329 13.12 -16.08 -18.94
CA GLU A 329 12.41 -14.81 -19.19
C GLU A 329 10.90 -14.98 -18.99
N GLU A 330 10.31 -16.02 -19.59
CA GLU A 330 8.90 -16.36 -19.42
C GLU A 330 8.57 -16.74 -17.97
N GLU A 331 9.44 -17.50 -17.29
CA GLU A 331 9.23 -17.88 -15.88
C GLU A 331 9.26 -16.67 -14.93
N ILE A 332 10.17 -15.71 -15.16
CA ILE A 332 10.27 -14.48 -14.37
C ILE A 332 9.06 -13.59 -14.62
N GLU A 333 8.62 -13.45 -15.87
CA GLU A 333 7.39 -12.72 -16.21
C GLU A 333 6.19 -13.29 -15.46
N MET A 334 5.95 -14.60 -15.57
CA MET A 334 4.85 -15.27 -14.85
C MET A 334 4.94 -15.09 -13.33
N LEU A 335 6.15 -15.15 -12.76
CA LEU A 335 6.37 -14.91 -11.34
C LEU A 335 5.99 -13.47 -10.96
N LEU A 336 6.47 -12.48 -11.71
CA LEU A 336 6.20 -11.07 -11.44
C LEU A 336 4.71 -10.73 -11.63
N GLU A 337 4.06 -11.27 -12.67
CA GLU A 337 2.62 -11.14 -12.90
C GLU A 337 1.81 -11.69 -11.73
N ASN A 338 2.21 -12.84 -11.17
CA ASN A 338 1.55 -13.40 -10.00
C ASN A 338 1.58 -12.45 -8.80
N TYR A 339 2.75 -11.86 -8.52
CA TYR A 339 2.89 -10.90 -7.43
C TYR A 339 2.21 -9.56 -7.73
N LEU A 340 2.18 -9.13 -8.99
CA LEU A 340 1.40 -7.97 -9.43
C LEU A 340 -0.09 -8.19 -9.15
N GLN A 341 -0.65 -9.34 -9.54
CA GLN A 341 -2.06 -9.67 -9.31
C GLN A 341 -2.41 -9.67 -7.81
N ARG A 342 -1.53 -10.22 -6.96
CA ARG A 342 -1.73 -10.19 -5.51
C ARG A 342 -1.70 -8.76 -4.95
N CYS A 343 -0.75 -7.94 -5.42
CA CYS A 343 -0.65 -6.55 -5.00
C CYS A 343 -1.86 -5.73 -5.46
N GLU A 344 -2.34 -5.95 -6.69
CA GLU A 344 -3.53 -5.31 -7.24
C GLU A 344 -4.79 -5.69 -6.46
N SER A 345 -4.94 -6.97 -6.09
CA SER A 345 -6.04 -7.41 -5.24
C SER A 345 -6.04 -6.65 -3.90
N CYS A 346 -4.88 -6.57 -3.23
CA CYS A 346 -4.75 -5.85 -1.97
C CYS A 346 -5.07 -4.35 -2.12
N HIS A 347 -4.53 -3.70 -3.16
CA HIS A 347 -4.78 -2.29 -3.45
C HIS A 347 -6.26 -2.03 -3.77
N GLY A 348 -6.87 -2.83 -4.64
CA GLY A 348 -8.27 -2.69 -5.03
C GLY A 348 -9.24 -2.94 -3.88
N GLN A 349 -8.94 -3.87 -2.97
CA GLN A 349 -9.73 -4.06 -1.75
C GLN A 349 -9.63 -2.86 -0.81
N ALA A 350 -8.44 -2.30 -0.62
CA ALA A 350 -8.24 -1.10 0.20
C ALA A 350 -9.01 0.12 -0.36
N GLU A 351 -8.95 0.36 -1.67
CA GLU A 351 -9.70 1.46 -2.32
C GLU A 351 -11.22 1.28 -2.19
N ARG A 352 -11.75 0.05 -2.38
CA ARG A 352 -13.19 -0.21 -2.21
C ARG A 352 -13.68 0.09 -0.79
N LEU A 353 -12.92 -0.32 0.23
CA LEU A 353 -13.25 -0.02 1.62
C LEU A 353 -13.16 1.48 1.91
N LEU A 354 -12.17 2.15 1.32
CA LEU A 354 -11.98 3.58 1.46
C LEU A 354 -13.14 4.37 0.84
N ASP A 355 -13.58 3.97 -0.35
CA ASP A 355 -14.72 4.59 -1.02
C ASP A 355 -16.03 4.35 -0.25
N SER A 356 -16.22 3.15 0.29
CA SER A 356 -17.37 2.86 1.17
C SER A 356 -17.37 3.73 2.44
N ALA A 357 -16.19 3.97 3.02
CA ALA A 357 -16.03 4.88 4.16
C ALA A 357 -16.30 6.35 3.81
N ARG A 358 -15.86 6.81 2.63
CA ARG A 358 -16.15 8.16 2.10
C ARG A 358 -17.64 8.36 1.86
N GLU A 359 -18.30 7.40 1.20
CA GLU A 359 -19.74 7.46 0.95
C GLU A 359 -20.54 7.52 2.27
N MET A 360 -20.13 6.77 3.29
CA MET A 360 -20.75 6.85 4.60
C MET A 360 -20.52 8.20 5.29
N GLU A 361 -19.33 8.80 5.18
CA GLU A 361 -19.03 10.14 5.68
C GLU A 361 -19.92 11.21 5.03
N ASP A 362 -20.09 11.14 3.70
CA ASP A 362 -20.97 12.04 2.95
C ASP A 362 -22.44 11.87 3.37
N SER A 363 -22.89 10.63 3.55
CA SER A 363 -24.24 10.33 4.06
C SER A 363 -24.46 10.88 5.47
N ILE A 364 -23.47 10.82 6.36
CA ILE A 364 -23.55 11.46 7.69
C ILE A 364 -23.66 12.98 7.55
N ALA A 365 -22.84 13.60 6.69
CA ALA A 365 -22.88 15.05 6.49
C ALA A 365 -24.28 15.51 6.02
N VAL A 366 -24.89 14.77 5.08
CA VAL A 366 -26.25 15.03 4.62
C VAL A 366 -27.27 14.85 5.75
N ASN A 367 -27.20 13.76 6.51
CA ASN A 367 -28.14 13.50 7.62
C ASN A 367 -28.06 14.56 8.72
N LEU A 368 -26.85 15.02 9.08
CA LEU A 368 -26.67 16.09 10.05
C LEU A 368 -27.22 17.43 9.55
N SER A 369 -27.09 17.72 8.25
CA SER A 369 -27.68 18.91 7.65
C SER A 369 -29.22 18.88 7.74
N SER A 370 -29.83 17.71 7.49
CA SER A 370 -31.27 17.50 7.60
C SER A 370 -31.77 17.68 9.03
N ARG A 371 -31.09 17.09 10.02
CA ARG A 371 -31.40 17.27 11.45
C ARG A 371 -31.34 18.72 11.89
N ARG A 372 -30.33 19.48 11.45
CA ARG A 372 -30.24 20.92 11.76
C ARG A 372 -31.41 21.71 11.17
N LEU A 373 -31.84 21.37 9.96
CA LEU A 373 -33.02 21.98 9.34
C LEU A 373 -34.30 21.66 10.12
N GLU A 374 -34.49 20.41 10.56
CA GLU A 374 -35.62 20.03 11.43
C GLU A 374 -35.63 20.85 12.73
N VAL A 375 -34.47 20.98 13.39
CA VAL A 375 -34.33 21.78 14.62
C VAL A 375 -34.66 23.25 14.36
N SER A 376 -34.12 23.85 13.30
CA SER A 376 -34.42 25.24 12.92
C SER A 376 -35.92 25.45 12.64
N ARG A 377 -36.58 24.47 12.00
CA ARG A 377 -38.03 24.52 11.77
C ARG A 377 -38.82 24.50 13.07
N VAL A 378 -38.43 23.66 14.04
CA VAL A 378 -39.07 23.60 15.37
C VAL A 378 -38.85 24.91 16.13
N GLU A 379 -37.64 25.48 16.06
CA GLU A 379 -37.34 26.78 16.67
C GLU A 379 -38.22 27.89 16.09
N LEU A 380 -38.37 27.96 14.77
CA LEU A 380 -39.27 28.92 14.12
C LEU A 380 -40.72 28.75 14.58
N LEU A 381 -41.21 27.50 14.71
CA LEU A 381 -42.56 27.24 15.21
C LEU A 381 -42.73 27.68 16.67
N LEU A 382 -41.74 27.45 17.53
CA LEU A 382 -41.75 27.92 18.91
C LEU A 382 -41.73 29.46 18.98
N GLN A 383 -40.92 30.12 18.15
CA GLN A 383 -40.88 31.58 18.07
C GLN A 383 -42.24 32.15 17.68
N VAL A 384 -42.86 31.62 16.63
CA VAL A 384 -44.23 32.00 16.23
C VAL A 384 -45.22 31.77 17.38
N GLY A 385 -45.14 30.62 18.07
CA GLY A 385 -45.97 30.32 19.24
C GLY A 385 -45.78 31.32 20.38
N THR A 386 -44.53 31.65 20.74
CA THR A 386 -44.22 32.64 21.79
C THR A 386 -44.70 34.03 21.42
N PHE A 387 -44.63 34.42 20.14
CA PHE A 387 -45.18 35.68 19.65
C PHE A 387 -46.70 35.73 19.84
N CYS A 388 -47.43 34.66 19.49
CA CYS A 388 -48.87 34.57 19.73
C CYS A 388 -49.21 34.67 21.23
N VAL A 389 -48.48 33.97 22.09
CA VAL A 389 -48.67 34.03 23.55
C VAL A 389 -48.37 35.43 24.09
N ALA A 390 -47.33 36.11 23.61
CA ALA A 390 -46.98 37.46 24.02
C ALA A 390 -48.07 38.48 23.65
N VAL A 391 -48.66 38.37 22.45
CA VAL A 391 -49.81 39.19 22.04
C VAL A 391 -51.02 38.93 22.95
N GLY A 392 -51.33 37.66 23.23
CA GLY A 392 -52.42 37.31 24.15
C GLY A 392 -52.20 37.83 25.58
N ALA A 393 -50.98 37.70 26.10
CA ALA A 393 -50.60 38.21 27.41
C ALA A 393 -50.66 39.74 27.48
N LEU A 394 -50.31 40.45 26.40
CA LEU A 394 -50.44 41.91 26.32
C LEU A 394 -51.91 42.34 26.41
N ILE A 395 -52.80 41.69 25.67
CA ILE A 395 -54.25 41.96 25.73
C ILE A 395 -54.78 41.67 27.14
N ALA A 396 -54.46 40.50 27.70
CA ALA A 396 -54.86 40.14 29.06
C ALA A 396 -54.30 41.11 30.11
N GLY A 397 -53.07 41.58 29.94
CA GLY A 397 -52.43 42.58 30.78
C GLY A 397 -53.17 43.91 30.77
N ILE A 398 -53.54 44.42 29.59
CA ILE A 398 -54.32 45.66 29.45
C ILE A 398 -55.63 45.58 30.24
N PHE A 399 -56.36 44.47 30.14
CA PHE A 399 -57.64 44.29 30.85
C PHE A 399 -57.49 43.90 32.33
N GLY A 400 -56.35 43.33 32.74
CA GLY A 400 -56.09 42.92 34.12
C GLY A 400 -55.55 44.04 35.03
N MET A 401 -55.26 45.24 34.48
CA MET A 401 -54.78 46.38 35.26
C MET A 401 -55.91 47.05 36.04
N ASN A 402 -55.67 47.34 37.34
CA ASN A 402 -56.61 48.06 38.22
C ASN A 402 -56.65 49.57 37.91
N LEU A 403 -56.98 49.92 36.68
CA LEU A 403 -57.28 51.28 36.23
C LEU A 403 -58.78 51.33 35.91
N THR A 404 -59.47 52.43 36.26
CA THR A 404 -60.90 52.59 35.96
C THR A 404 -61.12 52.62 34.44
N SER A 405 -61.46 51.46 33.87
CA SER A 405 -61.63 51.30 32.44
C SER A 405 -63.05 51.72 32.06
N TYR A 406 -63.22 52.93 31.51
CA TYR A 406 -64.54 53.45 31.11
C TYR A 406 -65.23 52.67 29.96
N LEU A 407 -64.66 51.54 29.50
CA LEU A 407 -65.22 50.67 28.46
C LEU A 407 -66.34 49.75 28.97
N GLU A 408 -66.42 49.48 30.27
CA GLU A 408 -67.51 48.68 30.85
C GLU A 408 -68.78 49.49 31.17
N ALA A 409 -68.71 50.83 31.05
CA ALA A 409 -69.83 51.74 31.32
C ALA A 409 -70.72 52.05 30.10
N HIS A 410 -70.45 51.44 28.94
CA HIS A 410 -71.25 51.61 27.71
C HIS A 410 -71.72 50.26 27.15
N ALA A 411 -72.49 49.53 27.96
CA ALA A 411 -73.40 48.52 27.45
C ALA A 411 -74.82 49.10 27.44
N VAL A 412 -75.24 49.64 26.29
CA VAL A 412 -76.65 49.84 25.91
C VAL A 412 -76.89 49.10 24.61
#